data_AF-A0A831XRP3-F1
#
_entry.id   AF-A0A831XRP3-F1
#
_cell.length_a   1.000
_cell.length_b   1.000
_cell.length_c   1.000
_cell.angle_alpha   90.00
_cell.angle_beta   90.00
_cell.angle_gamma   90.00
#
_symmetry.space_group_name_H-M   'P 1'
#
loop_
_entity.id
_entity.type
_entity.pdbx_description
1 polymer ?
#
loop_
_entity_poly.entity_id
_entity_poly.type
_entity_poly.pdbx_seq_one_letter_code
_entity_poly.pdbx_strand_id
1 'polypeptide(L)'
;MAFFVVLASAWVLGGVALRRLGLRDSVAGVMLRLYAGLCLCAVLSMIVGSFSLRSVQVIFYIVALLGLGVEQFSRSRRHEPLPRPIFRRPLTRFEKACLTALAGSFLLTLISALAPVTSWDATVAHLALPQAYAMQGCIGLLEGNAYSGYPHFIHSLFAYVYLESGEAAVSLLNWGFAVLACSAMYALGNRLCGRTCGLIAATIFATAPVYMDQAAGASLDLAFAGLSVAALYSFIAWYEEERPSWLFLAAFLAGSSCGVRHTGYLVCVLLALGVFAASSPSREEAVKWFGAVAFLGALPWLARSALLTCNPVYPFFS
;
A
#
# COMPACT_ATOMS: atom_id res chain seq x y z
N MET A 1 -0.53 7.85 -18.00
CA MET A 1 0.36 8.74 -17.23
C MET A 1 -0.05 8.77 -15.75
N ALA A 2 -1.33 8.54 -15.45
CA ALA A 2 -1.91 8.32 -14.13
C ALA A 2 -1.11 7.39 -13.19
N PHE A 3 -0.59 6.25 -13.68
CA PHE A 3 0.23 5.34 -12.86
C PHE A 3 1.42 6.06 -12.18
N PHE A 4 2.19 6.85 -12.94
CA PHE A 4 3.33 7.58 -12.39
C PHE A 4 2.88 8.70 -11.46
N VAL A 5 1.74 9.32 -11.74
CA VAL A 5 1.19 10.44 -10.98
C VAL A 5 0.68 9.98 -9.62
N VAL A 6 0.02 8.82 -9.52
CA VAL A 6 -0.38 8.26 -8.21
C VAL A 6 0.84 7.85 -7.39
N LEU A 7 1.89 7.27 -8.01
CA LEU A 7 3.13 6.96 -7.29
C LEU A 7 3.86 8.21 -6.81
N ALA A 8 3.91 9.27 -7.63
CA ALA A 8 4.48 10.55 -7.24
C ALA A 8 3.67 11.23 -6.13
N SER A 9 2.34 11.18 -6.21
CA SER A 9 1.45 11.71 -5.17
C SER A 9 1.62 10.95 -3.86
N ALA A 10 1.68 9.61 -3.92
CA ALA A 10 1.96 8.77 -2.77
C ALA A 10 3.34 9.10 -2.18
N TRP A 11 4.36 9.24 -3.02
CA TRP A 11 5.68 9.67 -2.58
C TRP A 11 5.63 11.00 -1.82
N VAL A 12 4.98 12.02 -2.36
CA VAL A 12 4.85 13.34 -1.70
C VAL A 12 4.11 13.23 -0.36
N LEU A 13 2.90 12.67 -0.37
CA LEU A 13 2.02 12.60 0.80
C LEU A 13 2.64 11.74 1.91
N GLY A 14 3.18 10.59 1.54
CA GLY A 14 3.89 9.71 2.47
C GLY A 14 5.14 10.37 3.05
N GLY A 15 5.85 11.18 2.25
CA GLY A 15 7.03 11.90 2.73
C GLY A 15 6.67 12.94 3.78
N VAL A 16 5.54 13.65 3.58
CA VAL A 16 5.00 14.57 4.59
C VAL A 16 4.61 13.80 5.86
N ALA A 17 3.91 12.66 5.73
CA ALA A 17 3.49 11.84 6.86
C ALA A 17 4.69 11.31 7.68
N LEU A 18 5.67 10.69 7.03
CA LEU A 18 6.84 10.12 7.71
C LEU A 18 7.73 11.21 8.34
N ARG A 19 7.88 12.38 7.70
CA ARG A 19 8.60 13.51 8.29
C ARG A 19 7.92 14.04 9.55
N ARG A 20 6.58 14.12 9.58
CA ARG A 20 5.82 14.50 10.78
C ARG A 20 5.99 13.49 11.92
N LEU A 21 6.14 12.22 11.59
CA LEU A 21 6.45 11.15 12.55
C LEU A 21 7.94 11.11 12.95
N GLY A 22 8.79 11.95 12.37
CA GLY A 22 10.24 11.95 12.64
C GLY A 22 10.95 10.66 12.23
N LEU A 23 10.41 9.94 11.25
CA LEU A 23 11.01 8.73 10.67
C LEU A 23 11.91 9.15 9.49
N ARG A 24 13.16 8.70 9.48
CA ARG A 24 14.18 9.07 8.47
C ARG A 24 14.15 8.15 7.24
N ASP A 25 14.65 8.68 6.13
CA ASP A 25 14.82 7.98 4.85
C ASP A 25 15.88 6.85 4.97
N SER A 26 15.44 5.64 5.30
CA SER A 26 16.17 4.40 5.07
C SER A 26 15.62 3.67 3.83
N VAL A 27 16.19 2.52 3.45
CA VAL A 27 15.59 1.68 2.39
C VAL A 27 14.16 1.26 2.75
N ALA A 28 13.92 0.95 4.03
CA ALA A 28 12.57 0.74 4.53
C ALA A 28 11.76 2.04 4.53
N GLY A 29 12.39 3.19 4.78
CA GLY A 29 11.76 4.52 4.68
C GLY A 29 11.15 4.78 3.31
N VAL A 30 11.83 4.44 2.21
CA VAL A 30 11.30 4.55 0.84
C VAL A 30 10.03 3.72 0.65
N MET A 31 10.07 2.46 1.08
CA MET A 31 8.92 1.56 1.02
C MET A 31 7.75 2.08 1.87
N LEU A 32 8.00 2.43 3.13
CA LEU A 32 6.99 2.91 4.07
C LEU A 32 6.37 4.23 3.63
N ARG A 33 7.18 5.09 3.02
CA ARG A 33 6.73 6.33 2.40
C ARG A 33 5.70 6.05 1.32
N LEU A 34 5.97 5.11 0.42
CA LEU A 34 5.03 4.74 -0.63
C LEU A 34 3.75 4.12 -0.05
N TYR A 35 3.84 3.20 0.91
CA TYR A 35 2.63 2.61 1.52
C TYR A 35 1.76 3.64 2.24
N ALA A 36 2.36 4.45 3.12
CA ALA A 36 1.62 5.50 3.83
C ALA A 36 0.99 6.49 2.84
N GLY A 37 1.73 6.86 1.80
CA GLY A 37 1.25 7.70 0.71
C GLY A 37 0.09 7.09 -0.07
N LEU A 38 0.17 5.81 -0.41
CA LEU A 38 -0.88 5.08 -1.12
C LEU A 38 -2.15 4.96 -0.27
N CYS A 39 -2.03 4.76 1.05
CA CYS A 39 -3.17 4.83 1.96
C CYS A 39 -3.86 6.20 1.92
N LEU A 40 -3.08 7.29 1.98
CA LEU A 40 -3.64 8.64 1.90
C LEU A 40 -4.26 8.93 0.51
N CYS A 41 -3.61 8.48 -0.57
CA CYS A 41 -4.16 8.59 -1.92
C CYS A 41 -5.47 7.82 -2.05
N ALA A 42 -5.56 6.61 -1.50
CA ALA A 42 -6.77 5.79 -1.57
C ALA A 42 -7.93 6.47 -0.84
N VAL A 43 -7.70 7.00 0.37
CA VAL A 43 -8.73 7.74 1.12
C VAL A 43 -9.17 8.99 0.36
N LEU A 44 -8.23 9.77 -0.19
CA LEU A 44 -8.54 10.96 -0.98
C LEU A 44 -9.34 10.59 -2.24
N SER A 45 -8.89 9.57 -2.97
CA SER A 45 -9.57 9.07 -4.17
C SER A 45 -10.97 8.59 -3.85
N MET A 46 -11.17 7.89 -2.72
CA MET A 46 -12.49 7.45 -2.29
C MET A 46 -13.40 8.65 -1.98
N ILE A 47 -12.97 9.59 -1.13
CA ILE A 47 -13.82 10.71 -0.69
C ILE A 47 -14.15 11.64 -1.85
N VAL A 48 -13.13 12.12 -2.56
CA VAL A 48 -13.33 13.07 -3.66
C VAL A 48 -13.90 12.37 -4.88
N GLY A 49 -13.48 11.12 -5.15
CA GLY A 49 -13.96 10.33 -6.27
C GLY A 49 -15.42 9.93 -6.13
N SER A 50 -15.99 9.86 -4.92
CA SER A 50 -17.43 9.71 -4.73
C SER A 50 -18.25 10.88 -5.28
N PHE A 51 -17.64 12.05 -5.50
CA PHE A 51 -18.29 13.19 -6.16
C PHE A 51 -17.80 13.37 -7.60
N SER A 52 -16.49 13.26 -7.84
CA SER A 52 -15.89 13.48 -9.15
C SER A 52 -14.49 12.88 -9.25
N LEU A 53 -14.33 11.87 -10.11
CA LEU A 53 -13.01 11.30 -10.44
C LEU A 53 -12.09 12.31 -11.15
N ARG A 54 -12.64 13.25 -11.93
CA ARG A 54 -11.85 14.33 -12.55
C ARG A 54 -11.21 15.23 -11.49
N SER A 55 -11.91 15.49 -10.38
CA SER A 55 -11.36 16.26 -9.27
C SER A 55 -10.21 15.51 -8.60
N VAL A 56 -10.33 14.19 -8.42
CA VAL A 56 -9.21 13.35 -7.96
C VAL A 56 -8.00 13.50 -8.87
N GLN A 57 -8.21 13.47 -10.19
CA GLN A 57 -7.11 13.63 -11.14
C GLN A 57 -6.38 14.95 -10.98
N VAL A 58 -7.11 16.07 -10.97
CA VAL A 58 -6.53 17.40 -10.80
C VAL A 58 -5.75 17.49 -9.49
N ILE A 59 -6.31 16.97 -8.38
CA ILE A 59 -5.63 16.98 -7.09
C ILE A 59 -4.32 16.18 -7.14
N PHE A 60 -4.31 14.97 -7.71
CA PHE A 60 -3.09 14.17 -7.82
C PHE A 60 -2.04 14.83 -8.72
N TYR A 61 -2.44 15.46 -9.84
CA TYR A 61 -1.51 16.25 -10.65
C TYR A 61 -0.89 17.40 -9.87
N ILE A 62 -1.71 18.17 -9.13
CA ILE A 62 -1.23 19.27 -8.31
C ILE A 62 -0.29 18.77 -7.21
N VAL A 63 -0.68 17.72 -6.48
CA VAL A 63 0.13 17.14 -5.41
C VAL A 63 1.45 16.61 -5.94
N ALA A 64 1.46 15.90 -7.07
CA ALA A 64 2.66 15.40 -7.71
C ALA A 64 3.57 16.55 -8.16
N LEU A 65 3.05 17.52 -8.92
CA LEU A 65 3.86 18.62 -9.47
C LEU A 65 4.40 19.55 -8.38
N LEU A 66 3.53 20.08 -7.51
CA LEU A 66 3.93 21.00 -6.45
C LEU A 66 4.76 20.28 -5.38
N GLY A 67 4.38 19.05 -5.02
CA GLY A 67 5.06 18.29 -3.99
C GLY A 67 6.48 17.90 -4.39
N LEU A 68 6.67 17.42 -5.63
CA LEU A 68 8.01 17.13 -6.15
C LEU A 68 8.83 18.42 -6.32
N GLY A 69 8.21 19.51 -6.77
CA GLY A 69 8.88 20.83 -6.86
C GLY A 69 9.37 21.33 -5.51
N VAL A 70 8.53 21.28 -4.46
CA VAL A 70 8.89 21.68 -3.09
C VAL A 70 9.97 20.76 -2.52
N GLU A 71 9.88 19.45 -2.77
CA GLU A 71 10.87 18.49 -2.28
C GLU A 71 12.24 18.70 -2.96
N GLN A 72 12.26 18.89 -4.28
CA GLN A 72 13.47 19.18 -5.03
C GLN A 72 14.10 20.51 -4.60
N PHE A 73 13.28 21.56 -4.42
CA PHE A 73 13.74 22.86 -3.93
C PHE A 73 14.30 22.78 -2.50
N SER A 74 13.61 22.08 -1.61
CA SER A 74 14.04 21.87 -0.23
C SER A 74 15.34 21.06 -0.16
N ARG A 75 15.48 20.02 -1.00
CA ARG A 75 16.72 19.24 -1.14
C ARG A 75 17.85 20.05 -1.74
N SER A 76 17.57 20.98 -2.66
CA SER A 76 18.61 21.86 -3.20
C SER A 76 19.13 22.85 -2.17
N ARG A 77 18.30 23.24 -1.19
CA ARG A 77 18.69 24.15 -0.09
C ARG A 77 19.33 23.45 1.09
N ARG A 78 18.92 22.21 1.37
CA ARG A 78 19.56 21.37 2.38
C ARG A 78 20.77 20.73 1.72
N HIS A 79 21.99 21.10 2.12
CA HIS A 79 23.17 20.28 1.83
C HIS A 79 23.07 18.95 2.62
N GLU A 80 22.08 18.13 2.28
CA GLU A 80 22.01 16.77 2.75
C GLU A 80 23.14 16.02 2.04
N PRO A 81 24.10 15.46 2.80
CA PRO A 81 25.14 14.64 2.21
C PRO A 81 24.48 13.52 1.41
N LEU A 82 25.02 13.22 0.23
CA LEU A 82 24.55 12.12 -0.62
C LEU A 82 24.35 10.87 0.25
N PRO A 83 23.24 10.13 0.05
CA PRO A 83 23.01 8.89 0.77
C PRO A 83 24.25 8.02 0.67
N ARG A 84 24.87 7.72 1.82
CA ARG A 84 26.04 6.85 1.82
C ARG A 84 25.65 5.53 1.15
N PRO A 85 26.51 4.94 0.30
CA PRO A 85 26.17 3.72 -0.41
C PRO A 85 25.70 2.66 0.60
N ILE A 86 24.47 2.21 0.39
CA ILE A 86 23.75 1.27 1.26
C ILE A 86 24.54 -0.04 1.40
N PHE A 87 25.28 -0.41 0.35
CA PHE A 87 26.10 -1.61 0.30
C PHE A 87 27.50 -1.36 0.86
N ARG A 88 27.64 -1.52 2.18
CA ARG A 88 28.96 -1.49 2.86
C ARG A 88 29.86 -2.66 2.50
N ARG A 89 29.30 -3.72 1.91
CA ARG A 89 30.01 -4.91 1.44
C ARG A 89 29.52 -5.30 0.04
N PRO A 90 30.40 -5.81 -0.84
CA PRO A 90 30.00 -6.29 -2.16
C PRO A 90 28.94 -7.39 -2.04
N LEU A 91 28.16 -7.57 -3.11
CA LEU A 91 27.17 -8.63 -3.19
C LEU A 91 27.87 -9.98 -3.37
N THR A 92 27.50 -10.95 -2.53
CA THR A 92 27.91 -12.35 -2.69
C THR A 92 27.29 -12.95 -3.96
N ARG A 93 27.84 -14.06 -4.46
CA ARG A 93 27.28 -14.77 -5.62
C ARG A 93 25.83 -15.18 -5.40
N PHE A 94 25.51 -15.60 -4.17
CA PHE A 94 24.16 -15.99 -3.77
C PHE A 94 23.19 -14.81 -3.77
N GLU A 95 23.57 -13.66 -3.19
CA GLU A 95 22.74 -12.44 -3.23
C GLU A 95 22.51 -11.96 -4.67
N LYS A 96 23.52 -12.07 -5.54
CA LYS A 96 23.34 -11.80 -6.97
C LYS A 96 22.32 -12.75 -7.62
N ALA A 97 22.38 -14.04 -7.30
CA ALA A 97 21.40 -15.02 -7.80
C ALA A 97 19.97 -14.68 -7.34
N CYS A 98 19.78 -14.30 -6.07
CA CYS A 98 18.49 -13.82 -5.56
C CYS A 98 17.98 -12.58 -6.32
N LEU A 99 18.85 -11.60 -6.57
CA LEU A 99 18.51 -10.40 -7.34
C LEU A 99 18.17 -10.72 -8.80
N THR A 100 18.89 -11.64 -9.44
CA THR A 100 18.57 -12.10 -10.80
C THR A 100 17.23 -12.82 -10.83
N ALA A 101 16.94 -13.69 -9.86
CA ALA A 101 15.65 -14.37 -9.76
C ALA A 101 14.50 -13.38 -9.52
N LEU A 102 14.70 -12.37 -8.67
CA LEU A 102 13.74 -11.28 -8.46
C LEU A 102 13.50 -10.49 -9.74
N ALA A 103 14.56 -10.06 -10.43
CA ALA A 103 14.45 -9.34 -11.68
C ALA A 103 13.74 -10.17 -12.77
N GLY A 104 14.04 -11.47 -12.85
CA GLY A 104 13.36 -12.40 -13.74
C GLY A 104 11.87 -12.54 -13.41
N SER A 105 11.52 -12.71 -12.13
CA SER A 105 10.11 -12.74 -11.66
C SER A 105 9.37 -11.46 -12.03
N PHE A 106 9.97 -10.29 -11.77
CA PHE A 106 9.37 -9.00 -12.10
C PHE A 106 9.18 -8.82 -13.59
N LEU A 107 10.15 -9.24 -14.40
CA LEU A 107 10.01 -9.17 -15.86
C LEU A 107 8.90 -10.08 -16.38
N LEU A 108 8.84 -11.33 -15.90
CA LEU A 108 7.81 -12.29 -16.31
C LEU A 108 6.41 -11.79 -15.91
N THR A 109 6.25 -11.36 -14.66
CA THR A 109 4.96 -10.83 -14.18
C THR A 109 4.58 -9.51 -14.84
N LEU A 110 5.55 -8.67 -15.22
CA LEU A 110 5.28 -7.44 -15.98
C LEU A 110 4.75 -7.76 -17.38
N ILE A 111 5.38 -8.72 -18.07
CA ILE A 111 4.91 -9.18 -19.39
C ILE A 111 3.48 -9.72 -19.26
N SER A 112 3.19 -10.52 -18.23
CA SER A 112 1.85 -11.03 -17.98
C SER A 112 0.85 -9.93 -17.61
N ALA A 113 1.25 -8.93 -16.80
CA ALA A 113 0.39 -7.80 -16.41
C ALA A 113 0.04 -6.87 -17.59
N LEU A 114 0.84 -6.89 -18.66
CA LEU A 114 0.55 -6.18 -19.90
C LEU A 114 -0.34 -6.98 -20.86
N ALA A 115 -0.58 -8.27 -20.58
CA ALA A 115 -1.54 -9.06 -21.32
C ALA A 115 -2.98 -8.74 -20.86
N PRO A 116 -3.99 -9.00 -21.71
CA PRO A 116 -5.40 -8.82 -21.33
C PRO A 116 -5.76 -9.67 -20.11
N VAL A 117 -6.52 -9.08 -19.20
CA VAL A 117 -6.92 -9.74 -17.95
C VAL A 117 -8.10 -10.68 -18.22
N THR A 118 -7.94 -11.95 -17.85
CA THR A 118 -8.92 -13.01 -18.13
C THR A 118 -9.51 -13.66 -16.89
N SER A 119 -9.00 -13.34 -15.70
CA SER A 119 -9.48 -13.97 -14.46
C SER A 119 -10.88 -13.49 -14.10
N TRP A 120 -11.68 -14.41 -13.54
CA TRP A 120 -13.08 -14.14 -13.19
C TRP A 120 -13.22 -13.02 -12.15
N ASP A 121 -12.47 -13.10 -11.04
CA ASP A 121 -12.52 -12.06 -9.99
C ASP A 121 -12.14 -10.67 -10.52
N ALA A 122 -11.13 -10.61 -11.39
CA ALA A 122 -10.70 -9.35 -11.96
C ALA A 122 -11.74 -8.76 -12.91
N THR A 123 -12.35 -9.58 -13.76
CA THR A 123 -13.35 -9.13 -14.73
C THR A 123 -14.68 -8.75 -14.07
N VAL A 124 -15.04 -9.37 -12.94
CA VAL A 124 -16.30 -9.06 -12.21
C VAL A 124 -16.15 -7.87 -11.26
N ALA A 125 -15.00 -7.71 -10.60
CA ALA A 125 -14.78 -6.67 -9.60
C ALA A 125 -13.67 -5.69 -9.98
N HIS A 126 -12.44 -6.19 -10.13
CA HIS A 126 -11.25 -5.33 -10.15
C HIS A 126 -11.10 -4.47 -11.42
N LEU A 127 -11.76 -4.82 -12.51
CA LEU A 127 -11.82 -4.04 -13.75
C LEU A 127 -13.21 -3.47 -14.03
N ALA A 128 -14.27 -4.25 -13.79
CA ALA A 128 -15.64 -3.78 -14.01
C ALA A 128 -16.00 -2.59 -13.13
N LEU A 129 -15.61 -2.57 -11.85
CA LEU A 129 -15.90 -1.43 -10.97
C LEU A 129 -15.17 -0.16 -11.43
N PRO A 130 -13.83 -0.15 -11.64
CA PRO A 130 -13.14 1.01 -12.20
C PRO A 130 -13.70 1.49 -13.54
N GLN A 131 -14.06 0.58 -14.44
CA GLN A 131 -14.65 0.91 -15.72
C GLN A 131 -15.98 1.64 -15.56
N ALA A 132 -16.89 1.09 -14.76
CA ALA A 132 -18.18 1.68 -14.49
C ALA A 132 -18.04 3.05 -13.81
N TYR A 133 -17.14 3.19 -12.84
CA TYR A 133 -16.88 4.47 -12.18
C TYR A 133 -16.28 5.50 -13.14
N ALA A 134 -15.38 5.10 -14.05
CA ALA A 134 -14.84 5.99 -15.06
C ALA A 134 -15.92 6.48 -16.04
N MET A 135 -16.86 5.62 -16.42
CA MET A 135 -18.01 5.98 -17.25
C MET A 135 -19.00 6.91 -16.54
N GLN A 136 -19.29 6.65 -15.26
CA GLN A 136 -20.18 7.48 -14.44
C GLN A 136 -19.53 8.80 -14.00
N GLY A 137 -18.20 8.83 -13.94
CA GLY A 137 -17.42 9.96 -13.45
C GLY A 137 -17.29 10.04 -11.92
N CYS A 138 -17.86 9.09 -11.17
CA CYS A 138 -17.82 9.03 -9.71
C CYS A 138 -17.81 7.59 -9.17
N ILE A 139 -17.36 7.41 -7.92
CA ILE A 139 -17.34 6.14 -7.18
C ILE A 139 -18.63 6.00 -6.38
N GLY A 140 -19.48 5.05 -6.75
CA GLY A 140 -20.78 4.82 -6.11
C GLY A 140 -21.13 3.34 -5.94
N LEU A 141 -22.39 3.06 -5.61
CA LEU A 141 -22.96 1.71 -5.72
C LEU A 141 -23.35 1.44 -7.17
N LEU A 142 -23.15 0.19 -7.60
CA LEU A 142 -23.57 -0.30 -8.89
C LEU A 142 -24.64 -1.36 -8.70
N GLU A 143 -25.81 -1.11 -9.28
CA GLU A 143 -26.89 -2.09 -9.31
C GLU A 143 -26.42 -3.38 -10.01
N GLY A 144 -26.74 -4.53 -9.41
CA GLY A 144 -26.31 -5.84 -9.92
C GLY A 144 -24.86 -6.22 -9.63
N ASN A 145 -24.04 -5.33 -9.03
CA ASN A 145 -22.66 -5.67 -8.63
C ASN A 145 -22.42 -5.36 -7.14
N ALA A 146 -22.60 -6.39 -6.31
CA ALA A 146 -22.41 -6.32 -4.87
C ALA A 146 -21.00 -5.88 -4.45
N TYR A 147 -19.97 -6.12 -5.26
CA TYR A 147 -18.59 -5.70 -4.97
C TYR A 147 -18.45 -4.17 -4.87
N SER A 148 -19.37 -3.39 -5.44
CA SER A 148 -19.42 -1.93 -5.27
C SER A 148 -19.68 -1.48 -3.81
N GLY A 149 -20.22 -2.35 -2.96
CA GLY A 149 -20.42 -2.13 -1.52
C GLY A 149 -19.25 -2.55 -0.61
N TYR A 150 -18.28 -3.30 -1.14
CA TYR A 150 -17.15 -3.86 -0.37
C TYR A 150 -16.15 -2.77 0.06
N PRO A 151 -15.13 -3.08 0.86
CA PRO A 151 -14.01 -2.17 1.09
C PRO A 151 -13.37 -1.65 -0.22
N HIS A 152 -13.07 -0.35 -0.27
CA HIS A 152 -12.81 0.36 -1.53
C HIS A 152 -11.39 0.92 -1.70
N PHE A 153 -10.41 0.49 -0.88
CA PHE A 153 -9.04 0.97 -0.98
C PHE A 153 -8.48 0.80 -2.39
N ILE A 154 -8.43 -0.45 -2.87
CA ILE A 154 -7.80 -0.75 -4.17
C ILE A 154 -8.68 -0.26 -5.31
N HIS A 155 -10.00 -0.47 -5.24
CA HIS A 155 -10.94 -0.03 -6.26
C HIS A 155 -10.94 1.50 -6.45
N SER A 156 -10.71 2.29 -5.40
CA SER A 156 -10.61 3.75 -5.51
C SER A 156 -9.36 4.20 -6.28
N LEU A 157 -8.23 3.51 -6.09
CA LEU A 157 -7.01 3.79 -6.85
C LEU A 157 -7.12 3.28 -8.29
N PHE A 158 -7.74 2.11 -8.48
CA PHE A 158 -8.01 1.55 -9.80
C PHE A 158 -8.93 2.45 -10.62
N ALA A 159 -10.00 3.01 -10.02
CA ALA A 159 -10.88 3.96 -10.68
C ALA A 159 -10.13 5.19 -11.21
N TYR A 160 -9.19 5.73 -10.44
CA TYR A 160 -8.35 6.85 -10.86
C TYR A 160 -7.47 6.49 -12.06
N VAL A 161 -6.73 5.38 -12.02
CA VAL A 161 -5.82 5.02 -13.11
C VAL A 161 -6.56 4.54 -14.37
N TYR A 162 -7.72 3.89 -14.18
CA TYR A 162 -8.57 3.44 -15.28
C TYR A 162 -9.11 4.63 -16.08
N LEU A 163 -9.56 5.70 -15.40
CA LEU A 163 -10.14 6.88 -16.05
C LEU A 163 -9.22 7.49 -17.13
N GLU A 164 -7.90 7.42 -16.96
CA GLU A 164 -6.96 8.02 -17.91
C GLU A 164 -6.37 7.02 -18.91
N SER A 165 -6.18 5.76 -18.49
CA SER A 165 -5.32 4.82 -19.22
C SER A 165 -5.88 3.40 -19.30
N GLY A 166 -7.15 3.22 -18.91
CA GLY A 166 -7.89 1.97 -19.05
C GLY A 166 -7.32 0.80 -18.25
N GLU A 167 -7.60 -0.41 -18.73
CA GLU A 167 -7.25 -1.68 -18.10
C GLU A 167 -5.75 -1.84 -17.82
N ALA A 168 -4.91 -1.53 -18.82
CA ALA A 168 -3.46 -1.70 -18.68
C ALA A 168 -2.87 -0.93 -17.49
N ALA A 169 -3.42 0.24 -17.16
CA ALA A 169 -2.96 1.02 -16.02
C ALA A 169 -3.40 0.43 -14.67
N VAL A 170 -4.55 -0.26 -14.62
CA VAL A 170 -4.97 -1.02 -13.44
C VAL A 170 -4.01 -2.19 -13.21
N SER A 171 -3.71 -2.96 -14.25
CA SER A 171 -2.77 -4.09 -14.16
C SER A 171 -1.36 -3.63 -13.79
N LEU A 172 -0.88 -2.53 -14.36
CA LEU A 172 0.42 -1.94 -13.98
C LEU A 172 0.43 -1.44 -12.54
N LEU A 173 -0.68 -0.86 -12.05
CA LEU A 173 -0.79 -0.46 -10.65
C LEU A 173 -0.78 -1.67 -9.71
N ASN A 174 -1.50 -2.76 -10.06
CA ASN A 174 -1.42 -4.02 -9.32
C ASN A 174 0.00 -4.59 -9.31
N TRP A 175 0.67 -4.63 -10.46
CA TRP A 175 2.07 -5.05 -10.55
C TRP A 175 3.00 -4.16 -9.70
N GLY A 176 2.72 -2.86 -9.64
CA GLY A 176 3.40 -1.94 -8.72
C GLY A 176 3.24 -2.35 -7.25
N PHE A 177 2.04 -2.76 -6.84
CA PHE A 177 1.82 -3.35 -5.51
C PHE A 177 2.56 -4.67 -5.31
N ALA A 178 2.70 -5.51 -6.34
CA ALA A 178 3.49 -6.75 -6.29
C ALA A 178 4.97 -6.48 -5.99
N VAL A 179 5.56 -5.50 -6.68
CA VAL A 179 6.94 -5.04 -6.43
C VAL A 179 7.07 -4.46 -5.03
N LEU A 180 6.11 -3.63 -4.61
CA LEU A 180 6.10 -3.07 -3.25
C LEU A 180 5.98 -4.16 -2.18
N ALA A 181 5.21 -5.22 -2.40
CA ALA A 181 5.09 -6.34 -1.48
C ALA A 181 6.43 -7.06 -1.31
N CYS A 182 7.16 -7.31 -2.41
CA CYS A 182 8.51 -7.86 -2.34
C CYS A 182 9.48 -6.95 -1.57
N SER A 183 9.35 -5.63 -1.73
CA SER A 183 10.17 -4.67 -0.98
C SER A 183 9.86 -4.69 0.52
N ALA A 184 8.61 -4.96 0.92
CA ALA A 184 8.21 -5.15 2.31
C ALA A 184 8.78 -6.46 2.90
N MET A 185 8.74 -7.56 2.14
CA MET A 185 9.39 -8.83 2.52
C MET A 185 10.90 -8.65 2.71
N TYR A 186 11.55 -7.95 1.77
CA TYR A 186 12.97 -7.61 1.87
C TYR A 186 13.26 -6.77 3.11
N ALA A 187 12.48 -5.70 3.34
CA ALA A 187 12.69 -4.80 4.47
C ALA A 187 12.56 -5.55 5.81
N LEU A 188 11.53 -6.40 5.95
CA LEU A 188 11.32 -7.21 7.13
C LEU A 188 12.46 -8.20 7.37
N GLY A 189 12.81 -9.02 6.37
CA GLY A 189 13.90 -9.98 6.49
C GLY A 189 15.26 -9.31 6.73
N ASN A 190 15.49 -8.16 6.11
CA ASN A 190 16.70 -7.38 6.33
C ASN A 190 16.79 -6.82 7.76
N ARG A 191 15.66 -6.42 8.36
CA ARG A 191 15.63 -5.97 9.75
C ARG A 191 15.92 -7.11 10.72
N LEU A 192 15.31 -8.27 10.49
CA LEU A 192 15.41 -9.42 11.40
C LEU A 192 16.80 -10.10 11.37
N CYS A 193 17.31 -10.41 10.18
CA CYS A 193 18.52 -11.24 10.04
C CYS A 193 19.51 -10.70 8.99
N GLY A 194 19.34 -9.44 8.56
CA GLY A 194 20.25 -8.78 7.62
C GLY A 194 19.97 -9.04 6.15
N ARG A 195 20.79 -8.42 5.29
CA ARG A 195 20.56 -8.28 3.83
C ARG A 195 20.25 -9.59 3.12
N THR A 196 21.01 -10.64 3.39
CA THR A 196 20.82 -11.95 2.75
C THR A 196 19.45 -12.54 3.08
N CYS A 197 19.00 -12.44 4.33
CA CYS A 197 17.68 -12.93 4.73
C CYS A 197 16.56 -12.13 4.04
N GLY A 198 16.69 -10.81 3.96
CA GLY A 198 15.76 -9.98 3.18
C GLY A 198 15.66 -10.40 1.72
N LEU A 199 16.81 -10.64 1.06
CA LEU A 199 16.82 -11.09 -0.34
C LEU A 199 16.19 -12.47 -0.49
N ILE A 200 16.49 -13.42 0.41
CA ILE A 200 15.85 -14.74 0.41
C ILE A 200 14.34 -14.61 0.56
N ALA A 201 13.86 -13.84 1.54
CA ALA A 201 12.43 -13.66 1.81
C ALA A 201 11.70 -13.08 0.59
N ALA A 202 12.27 -12.02 -0.01
CA ALA A 202 11.71 -11.42 -1.22
C ALA A 202 11.75 -12.37 -2.42
N THR A 203 12.85 -13.09 -2.64
CA THR A 203 12.96 -14.05 -3.74
C THR A 203 11.97 -15.19 -3.58
N ILE A 204 11.89 -15.83 -2.40
CA ILE A 204 10.93 -16.92 -2.15
C ILE A 204 9.51 -16.43 -2.45
N PHE A 205 9.14 -15.27 -1.92
CA PHE A 205 7.82 -14.67 -2.16
C PHE A 205 7.59 -14.41 -3.66
N ALA A 206 8.52 -13.76 -4.35
CA ALA A 206 8.40 -13.41 -5.76
C ALA A 206 8.43 -14.62 -6.70
N THR A 207 8.99 -15.75 -6.25
CA THR A 207 9.01 -17.01 -7.03
C THR A 207 7.85 -17.95 -6.71
N ALA A 208 7.03 -17.62 -5.70
CA ALA A 208 5.88 -18.42 -5.34
C ALA A 208 4.84 -18.41 -6.47
N PRO A 209 4.24 -19.56 -6.85
CA PRO A 209 3.21 -19.59 -7.90
C PRO A 209 2.04 -18.65 -7.63
N VAL A 210 1.63 -18.53 -6.36
CA VAL A 210 0.57 -17.61 -5.94
C VAL A 210 0.94 -16.15 -6.19
N TYR A 211 2.21 -15.76 -5.98
CA TYR A 211 2.65 -14.42 -6.32
C TYR A 211 2.59 -14.17 -7.82
N MET A 212 3.08 -15.12 -8.62
CA MET A 212 3.11 -14.98 -10.08
C MET A 212 1.70 -14.80 -10.67
N ASP A 213 0.75 -15.59 -10.17
CA ASP A 213 -0.66 -15.53 -10.57
C ASP A 213 -1.28 -14.17 -10.18
N GLN A 214 -1.14 -13.77 -8.92
CA GLN A 214 -1.74 -12.52 -8.42
C GLN A 214 -1.05 -11.25 -8.97
N ALA A 215 0.22 -11.33 -9.39
CA ALA A 215 0.96 -10.22 -10.00
C ALA A 215 0.67 -10.07 -11.50
N ALA A 216 0.26 -11.15 -12.17
CA ALA A 216 -0.06 -11.16 -13.60
C ALA A 216 -1.43 -10.54 -13.92
N GLY A 217 -2.40 -10.62 -13.02
CA GLY A 217 -3.75 -10.07 -13.23
C GLY A 217 -3.99 -8.72 -12.56
N ALA A 218 -5.25 -8.34 -12.43
CA ALA A 218 -5.69 -7.32 -11.47
C ALA A 218 -6.16 -8.04 -10.19
N SER A 219 -5.45 -7.84 -9.09
CA SER A 219 -5.75 -8.41 -7.78
C SER A 219 -5.63 -7.34 -6.70
N LEU A 220 -6.14 -7.65 -5.51
CA LEU A 220 -5.96 -6.84 -4.31
C LEU A 220 -5.06 -7.53 -3.26
N ASP A 221 -4.68 -8.79 -3.49
CA ASP A 221 -4.03 -9.62 -2.47
C ASP A 221 -2.58 -9.23 -2.24
N LEU A 222 -1.84 -8.86 -3.28
CA LEU A 222 -0.44 -8.44 -3.14
C LEU A 222 -0.33 -7.08 -2.45
N ALA A 223 -1.28 -6.17 -2.72
CA ALA A 223 -1.40 -4.92 -1.97
C ALA A 223 -1.69 -5.18 -0.48
N PHE A 224 -2.62 -6.10 -0.18
CA PHE A 224 -2.95 -6.50 1.18
C PHE A 224 -1.75 -7.15 1.90
N ALA A 225 -1.06 -8.09 1.25
CA ALA A 225 0.14 -8.74 1.80
C ALA A 225 1.24 -7.71 2.09
N GLY A 226 1.51 -6.82 1.14
CA GLY A 226 2.48 -5.75 1.28
C GLY A 226 2.18 -4.81 2.44
N LEU A 227 0.94 -4.32 2.54
CA LEU A 227 0.49 -3.47 3.65
C LEU A 227 0.59 -4.18 5.01
N SER A 228 0.19 -5.44 5.08
CA SER A 228 0.24 -6.25 6.30
C SER A 228 1.68 -6.45 6.79
N VAL A 229 2.60 -6.73 5.87
CA VAL A 229 4.03 -6.88 6.18
C VAL A 229 4.67 -5.54 6.53
N ALA A 230 4.28 -4.45 5.87
CA ALA A 230 4.71 -3.10 6.22
C ALA A 230 4.24 -2.68 7.63
N ALA A 231 3.02 -3.07 8.01
CA ALA A 231 2.50 -2.88 9.36
C ALA A 231 3.29 -3.71 10.38
N LEU A 232 3.57 -4.99 10.07
CA LEU A 232 4.39 -5.86 10.92
C LEU A 232 5.83 -5.34 11.08
N TYR A 233 6.45 -4.88 9.98
CA TYR A 233 7.76 -4.22 10.01
C TYR A 233 7.76 -3.05 10.99
N SER A 234 6.74 -2.18 10.88
CA SER A 234 6.62 -0.99 11.72
C SER A 234 6.36 -1.37 13.18
N PHE A 235 5.60 -2.44 13.44
CA PHE A 235 5.38 -2.98 14.78
C PHE A 235 6.69 -3.50 15.40
N ILE A 236 7.49 -4.27 14.66
CA ILE A 236 8.80 -4.74 15.12
C ILE A 236 9.75 -3.57 15.35
N ALA A 237 9.72 -2.56 14.47
CA ALA A 237 10.51 -1.34 14.65
C ALA A 237 10.11 -0.55 15.91
N TRP A 238 8.81 -0.51 16.23
CA TRP A 238 8.33 0.06 17.49
C TRP A 238 8.84 -0.74 18.69
N TYR A 239 8.76 -2.07 18.62
CA TYR A 239 9.21 -2.94 19.72
C TYR A 239 10.71 -2.79 20.00
N GLU A 240 11.54 -2.70 18.96
CA GLU A 240 13.00 -2.60 19.12
C GLU A 240 13.50 -1.19 19.45
N GLU A 241 12.86 -0.14 18.90
CA GLU A 241 13.32 1.24 19.06
C GLU A 241 12.56 2.01 20.15
N GLU A 242 11.46 1.45 20.66
CA GLU A 242 10.56 2.06 21.66
C GLU A 242 10.04 3.46 21.27
N ARG A 243 9.98 3.76 19.96
CA ARG A 243 9.50 5.06 19.45
C ARG A 243 8.02 4.99 19.06
N PRO A 244 7.14 5.83 19.64
CA PRO A 244 5.69 5.78 19.38
C PRO A 244 5.33 6.04 17.91
N SER A 245 6.17 6.78 17.17
CA SER A 245 6.02 7.01 15.73
C SER A 245 5.85 5.72 14.92
N TRP A 246 6.59 4.67 15.29
CA TRP A 246 6.51 3.37 14.63
C TRP A 246 5.20 2.64 14.94
N LEU A 247 4.69 2.78 16.17
CA LEU A 247 3.40 2.23 16.58
C LEU A 247 2.26 2.87 15.79
N PHE A 248 2.28 4.21 15.66
CA PHE A 248 1.28 4.94 14.88
C PHE A 248 1.31 4.53 13.41
N LEU A 249 2.49 4.35 12.83
CA LEU A 249 2.62 3.87 11.46
C LEU A 249 2.11 2.43 11.31
N ALA A 250 2.45 1.54 12.24
CA ALA A 250 1.97 0.16 12.25
C ALA A 250 0.43 0.11 12.33
N ALA A 251 -0.15 0.84 13.27
CA ALA A 251 -1.59 0.96 13.45
C ALA A 251 -2.29 1.52 12.21
N PHE A 252 -1.76 2.61 11.64
CA PHE A 252 -2.34 3.24 10.46
C PHE A 252 -2.34 2.32 9.24
N LEU A 253 -1.24 1.60 8.99
CA LEU A 253 -1.14 0.65 7.90
C LEU A 253 -2.05 -0.57 8.11
N ALA A 254 -2.10 -1.10 9.34
CA ALA A 254 -3.00 -2.20 9.71
C ALA A 254 -4.47 -1.81 9.51
N GLY A 255 -4.88 -0.65 10.02
CA GLY A 255 -6.24 -0.13 9.84
C GLY A 255 -6.59 0.14 8.37
N SER A 256 -5.64 0.70 7.61
CA SER A 256 -5.83 0.92 6.16
C SER A 256 -6.01 -0.38 5.38
N SER A 257 -5.40 -1.49 5.84
CA SER A 257 -5.55 -2.81 5.21
C SER A 257 -6.99 -3.36 5.28
N CYS A 258 -7.80 -2.93 6.27
CA CYS A 258 -9.24 -3.22 6.33
C CYS A 258 -10.00 -2.68 5.11
N GLY A 259 -9.48 -1.59 4.51
CA GLY A 259 -10.00 -1.03 3.26
C GLY A 259 -9.75 -1.89 2.03
N VAL A 260 -8.81 -2.84 2.10
CA VAL A 260 -8.50 -3.76 1.02
C VAL A 260 -9.38 -5.01 1.13
N ARG A 261 -9.41 -5.63 2.32
CA ARG A 261 -10.26 -6.78 2.64
C ARG A 261 -10.60 -6.77 4.14
N HIS A 262 -11.73 -7.36 4.49
CA HIS A 262 -12.13 -7.56 5.89
C HIS A 262 -11.16 -8.45 6.69
N THR A 263 -10.36 -9.29 6.04
CA THR A 263 -9.25 -10.00 6.71
C THR A 263 -8.22 -9.05 7.31
N GLY A 264 -8.21 -7.76 6.95
CA GLY A 264 -7.42 -6.72 7.63
C GLY A 264 -7.79 -6.51 9.09
N TYR A 265 -9.02 -6.84 9.52
CA TYR A 265 -9.37 -6.82 10.95
C TYR A 265 -8.54 -7.84 11.73
N LEU A 266 -8.24 -9.00 11.14
CA LEU A 266 -7.36 -10.00 11.77
C LEU A 266 -5.94 -9.45 11.95
N VAL A 267 -5.43 -8.70 10.97
CA VAL A 267 -4.11 -8.03 11.09
C VAL A 267 -4.12 -7.04 12.26
N CYS A 268 -5.19 -6.24 12.40
CA CYS A 268 -5.35 -5.32 13.52
C CYS A 268 -5.37 -6.04 14.86
N VAL A 269 -6.15 -7.14 14.97
CA VAL A 269 -6.26 -7.93 16.21
C VAL A 269 -4.92 -8.57 16.56
N LEU A 270 -4.25 -9.22 15.62
CA LEU A 270 -2.97 -9.89 15.87
C LEU A 270 -1.88 -8.91 16.30
N LEU A 271 -1.80 -7.73 15.66
CA LEU A 271 -0.84 -6.70 16.06
C LEU A 271 -1.22 -6.06 17.39
N ALA A 272 -2.50 -5.83 17.68
CA ALA A 272 -2.95 -5.35 18.99
C ALA A 272 -2.61 -6.34 20.11
N LEU A 273 -2.76 -7.66 19.86
CA LEU A 273 -2.31 -8.71 20.78
C LEU A 273 -0.79 -8.70 20.94
N GLY A 274 -0.04 -8.44 19.87
CA GLY A 274 1.42 -8.23 19.93
C GLY A 274 1.81 -7.03 20.78
N VAL A 275 1.13 -5.89 20.62
CA VAL A 275 1.32 -4.67 21.45
C VAL A 275 0.97 -4.96 22.92
N PHE A 276 -0.09 -5.72 23.15
CA PHE A 276 -0.48 -6.16 24.48
C PHE A 276 0.57 -7.12 25.07
N ALA A 277 1.12 -8.06 24.31
CA ALA A 277 2.12 -9.00 24.79
C ALA A 277 3.51 -8.36 25.02
N ALA A 278 3.79 -7.23 24.36
CA ALA A 278 5.03 -6.48 24.57
C ALA A 278 5.07 -5.93 26.02
N SER A 279 6.05 -6.40 26.80
CA SER A 279 6.28 -6.03 28.20
C SER A 279 6.77 -4.58 28.35
N SER A 280 5.89 -3.61 28.09
CA SER A 280 6.16 -2.18 28.25
C SER A 280 5.43 -1.60 29.48
N PRO A 281 6.05 -0.71 30.27
CA PRO A 281 5.40 -0.06 31.41
C PRO A 281 4.17 0.77 31.03
N SER A 282 4.02 1.15 29.75
CA SER A 282 2.87 1.91 29.21
C SER A 282 2.00 1.09 28.25
N ARG A 283 1.95 -0.24 28.43
CA ARG A 283 1.21 -1.19 27.56
C ARG A 283 -0.24 -0.78 27.29
N GLU A 284 -0.99 -0.39 28.31
CA GLU A 284 -2.39 0.02 28.11
C GLU A 284 -2.51 1.24 27.19
N GLU A 285 -1.60 2.21 27.36
CA GLU A 285 -1.58 3.41 26.54
C GLU A 285 -1.20 3.07 25.10
N ALA A 286 -0.22 2.19 24.90
CA ALA A 286 0.16 1.70 23.57
C ALA A 286 -1.00 0.97 22.87
N VAL A 287 -1.73 0.10 23.58
CA VAL A 287 -2.90 -0.58 23.01
C VAL A 287 -4.01 0.42 22.68
N LYS A 288 -4.29 1.40 23.56
CA LYS A 288 -5.28 2.45 23.32
C LYS A 288 -4.93 3.26 22.08
N TRP A 289 -3.70 3.74 21.96
CA TRP A 289 -3.25 4.50 20.80
C TRP A 289 -3.21 3.67 19.52
N PHE A 290 -2.77 2.42 19.60
CA PHE A 290 -2.81 1.50 18.46
C PHE A 290 -4.25 1.32 17.97
N GLY A 291 -5.18 1.03 18.89
CA GLY A 291 -6.60 0.87 18.57
C GLY A 291 -7.20 2.14 17.95
N ALA A 292 -6.93 3.31 18.52
CA ALA A 292 -7.42 4.59 18.01
C ALA A 292 -6.90 4.88 16.58
N VAL A 293 -5.60 4.71 16.34
CA VAL A 293 -5.00 4.99 15.03
C VAL A 293 -5.38 3.94 13.99
N ALA A 294 -5.49 2.66 14.38
CA ALA A 294 -5.99 1.61 13.49
C ALA A 294 -7.46 1.85 13.12
N PHE A 295 -8.29 2.26 14.08
CA PHE A 295 -9.66 2.66 13.80
C PHE A 295 -9.71 3.85 12.83
N LEU A 296 -8.88 4.89 13.03
CA LEU A 296 -8.78 6.02 12.09
C LEU A 296 -8.36 5.58 10.68
N GLY A 297 -7.46 4.60 10.54
CA GLY A 297 -7.09 4.03 9.24
C GLY A 297 -8.22 3.23 8.58
N ALA A 298 -9.05 2.56 9.38
CA ALA A 298 -10.18 1.76 8.90
C ALA A 298 -11.45 2.61 8.64
N LEU A 299 -11.58 3.73 9.33
CA LEU A 299 -12.78 4.57 9.38
C LEU A 299 -13.31 4.99 8.00
N PRO A 300 -12.50 5.44 7.02
CA PRO A 300 -13.02 5.86 5.72
C PRO A 300 -13.81 4.74 5.01
N TRP A 301 -13.34 3.50 5.14
CA TRP A 301 -13.94 2.34 4.49
C TRP A 301 -15.22 1.91 5.19
N LEU A 302 -15.19 1.84 6.52
CA LEU A 302 -16.35 1.55 7.35
C LEU A 302 -17.46 2.59 7.16
N ALA A 303 -17.09 3.87 7.14
CA ALA A 303 -18.01 4.97 6.93
C ALA A 303 -18.64 4.90 5.54
N ARG A 304 -17.86 4.63 4.49
CA ARG A 304 -18.41 4.45 3.13
C ARG A 304 -19.41 3.30 3.09
N SER A 305 -19.04 2.13 3.60
CA SER A 305 -19.94 0.97 3.59
C SER A 305 -21.22 1.27 4.39
N ALA A 306 -21.11 1.87 5.58
CA ALA A 306 -22.27 2.27 6.38
C ALA A 306 -23.20 3.26 5.64
N LEU A 307 -22.63 4.28 4.99
CA LEU A 307 -23.41 5.31 4.29
C LEU A 307 -24.12 4.76 3.05
N LEU A 308 -23.48 3.85 2.32
CA LEU A 308 -24.01 3.34 1.06
C LEU A 308 -24.93 2.14 1.23
N THR A 309 -24.59 1.20 2.13
CA THR A 309 -25.30 -0.08 2.26
C THR A 309 -26.08 -0.22 3.57
N CYS A 310 -26.07 0.82 4.42
CA CYS A 310 -26.57 0.75 5.80
C CYS A 310 -25.86 -0.32 6.66
N ASN A 311 -24.69 -0.80 6.22
CA ASN A 311 -23.91 -1.82 6.91
C ASN A 311 -22.39 -1.50 6.86
N PRO A 312 -21.75 -1.15 7.98
CA PRO A 312 -20.33 -0.78 8.02
C PRO A 312 -19.38 -1.93 7.63
N VAL A 313 -19.83 -3.19 7.73
CA VAL A 313 -19.03 -4.39 7.46
C VAL A 313 -19.58 -5.20 6.28
N TYR A 314 -20.34 -4.56 5.39
CA TYR A 314 -20.89 -5.18 4.19
C TYR A 314 -19.82 -5.97 3.40
N PRO A 315 -20.10 -7.19 2.95
CA PRO A 315 -21.40 -7.89 2.89
C PRO A 315 -21.69 -8.80 4.08
N PHE A 316 -20.97 -8.69 5.20
CA PHE A 316 -21.24 -9.56 6.34
C PHE A 316 -22.48 -9.09 7.10
N PHE A 317 -23.29 -10.05 7.56
CA PHE A 317 -24.50 -9.78 8.36
C PHE A 317 -25.57 -8.95 7.63
N SER A 318 -25.62 -9.04 6.30
CA SER A 318 -26.64 -8.45 5.43
C SER A 318 -27.67 -9.47 4.96
#